data_AF-A0A3R9Q786-F1
#
_entry.id   AF-A0A3R9Q786-F1
#
_cell.length_a   1.000
_cell.length_b   1.000
_cell.length_c   1.000
_cell.angle_alpha   90.00
_cell.angle_beta   90.00
_cell.angle_gamma   90.00
#
_symmetry.space_group_name_H-M   'P 1'
#
loop_
_entity.id
_entity.type
_entity.pdbx_description
1 polymer ?
#
loop_
_entity_poly.entity_id
_entity_poly.type
_entity_poly.pdbx_seq_one_letter_code
_entity_poly.pdbx_strand_id
1 'polypeptide(L)' 'MKKVIIFFNGKPSKAITVLKGVTSIREEYPNGEVMNLQIMSAGFPSLTGDHEVVYVASDRELTSQEILDAAQKYL' A
#
# COMPACT_ATOMS: atom_id res chain seq x y z
N MET A 1 -0.02 -10.66 11.06
CA MET A 1 0.75 -9.87 10.09
C MET A 1 -0.12 -9.55 8.88
N LYS A 2 0.08 -8.41 8.23
CA LYS A 2 -0.51 -8.04 6.93
C LYS A 2 0.57 -7.43 6.05
N LYS A 3 0.48 -7.64 4.74
CA LYS A 3 1.41 -7.06 3.76
C LYS A 3 0.85 -5.73 3.27
N VAL A 4 1.68 -4.69 3.22
CA VAL A 4 1.30 -3.34 2.81
C VAL A 4 2.24 -2.88 1.71
N ILE A 5 1.66 -2.42 0.59
CA ILE A 5 2.39 -1.84 -0.53
C ILE A 5 2.47 -0.32 -0.32
N ILE A 6 3.67 0.23 -0.32
CA ILE A 6 3.94 1.65 -0.08
C ILE A 6 4.33 2.32 -1.39
N PHE A 7 3.64 3.42 -1.70
CA PHE A 7 3.92 4.31 -2.81
C PHE A 7 4.29 5.67 -2.23
N PHE A 8 5.56 6.05 -2.32
CA PHE A 8 6.04 7.26 -1.64
C PHE A 8 7.00 8.05 -2.52
N ASN A 9 6.80 9.37 -2.59
CA ASN A 9 7.71 10.33 -3.22
C ASN A 9 8.04 9.99 -4.70
N GLY A 10 7.04 9.50 -5.45
CA GLY A 10 7.21 9.12 -6.86
C GLY A 10 8.20 7.96 -7.13
N LYS A 11 8.72 7.31 -6.08
CA LYS A 11 9.63 6.17 -6.20
C LYS A 11 8.86 4.88 -6.53
N PRO A 12 9.54 3.85 -7.07
CA PRO A 12 8.96 2.53 -7.23
C PRO A 12 8.33 2.02 -5.93
N SER A 13 7.19 1.33 -6.03
CA SER A 13 6.51 0.80 -4.87
C SER A 13 7.34 -0.26 -4.14
N LYS A 14 7.13 -0.39 -2.84
CA LYS A 14 7.78 -1.40 -2.00
C LYS A 14 6.74 -2.11 -1.14
N ALA A 15 6.91 -3.40 -0.88
CA ALA A 15 6.03 -4.14 0.01
C ALA A 15 6.73 -4.44 1.34
N ILE A 16 6.04 -4.16 2.44
CA ILE A 16 6.50 -4.50 3.78
C ILE A 16 5.45 -5.34 4.50
N THR A 17 5.86 -6.04 5.55
CA THR A 17 4.94 -6.78 6.42
C THR A 17 4.84 -6.09 7.77
N VAL A 18 3.62 -5.81 8.22
CA VAL A 18 3.35 -5.14 9.50
C VAL A 18 2.38 -5.94 10.36
N LEU A 19 2.33 -5.63 11.65
CA LEU A 19 1.32 -6.21 12.55
C LEU A 19 -0.08 -5.73 12.16
N LYS A 20 -1.11 -6.55 12.40
CA LYS A 20 -2.50 -6.23 11.98
C LYS A 20 -3.02 -4.91 12.57
N GLY A 21 -2.58 -4.57 13.79
CA GLY A 21 -2.96 -3.33 14.48
C GLY A 21 -2.26 -2.06 13.98
N VAL A 22 -1.27 -2.17 13.08
CA VAL A 22 -0.63 -0.99 12.48
C VAL A 22 -1.58 -0.38 11.46
N THR A 23 -1.87 0.92 11.62
CA THR A 23 -2.80 1.69 10.77
C THR A 23 -2.10 2.74 9.91
N SER A 24 -0.82 3.05 10.19
CA SER A 24 -0.03 4.01 9.42
C SER A 24 1.43 3.60 9.32
N ILE A 25 2.10 4.03 8.24
CA ILE A 25 3.53 3.86 8.00
C ILE A 25 4.20 5.23 8.02
N ARG A 26 5.30 5.36 8.76
CA ARG A 26 6.12 6.57 8.76
C ARG A 26 7.14 6.48 7.62
N GLU A 27 7.12 7.47 6.74
CA GLU A 27 8.14 7.66 5.69
C GLU A 27 8.75 9.06 5.81
N GLU A 28 9.94 9.24 5.25
CA GLU A 28 10.68 10.48 5.30
C GLU A 28 11.10 10.90 3.89
N TYR A 29 10.75 12.13 3.53
CA TYR A 29 11.16 12.76 2.28
C TYR A 29 12.66 13.09 2.32
N PRO A 30 13.33 13.20 1.16
CA PRO A 30 14.75 13.56 1.10
C PRO A 30 15.11 14.91 1.74
N ASN A 31 14.14 15.80 1.91
CA ASN A 31 14.28 17.09 2.58
C ASN A 31 14.23 16.98 4.13
N GLY A 32 14.02 15.78 4.69
CA GLY A 32 13.87 15.52 6.12
C GLY A 32 12.44 15.66 6.65
N GLU A 33 11.47 15.98 5.79
CA GLU A 33 10.06 16.03 6.17
C GLU A 33 9.50 14.63 6.39
N VAL A 34 8.79 14.44 7.50
CA VAL A 34 8.24 13.15 7.89
C VAL A 34 6.75 13.13 7.62
N MET A 35 6.28 12.08 6.95
CA MET A 35 4.87 11.87 6.68
C MET A 35 4.40 10.52 7.23
N ASN A 36 3.23 10.52 7.88
CA ASN A 36 2.55 9.31 8.30
C ASN A 36 1.52 8.92 7.24
N LEU A 37 1.85 7.93 6.41
CA LEU A 37 0.97 7.39 5.39
C LEU A 37 -0.08 6.50 6.03
N GLN A 38 -1.35 6.81 5.87
CA GLN A 38 -2.42 5.94 6.34
C GLN A 38 -2.49 4.67 5.48
N ILE A 39 -2.71 3.53 6.13
CA ILE A 39 -2.91 2.26 5.44
C ILE A 39 -4.38 2.18 5.03
N MET A 40 -4.62 2.19 3.73
CA MET A 40 -5.92 1.98 3.11
C MET A 40 -6.06 0.53 2.63
N SER A 41 -7.29 0.07 2.48
CA SER A 41 -7.61 -1.25 1.94
C SER A 41 -8.35 -1.09 0.61
N ALA A 42 -7.81 -1.68 -0.46
CA ALA A 42 -8.46 -1.81 -1.75
C ALA A 42 -8.97 -3.24 -1.90
N GLY A 43 -10.29 -3.39 -2.10
CA GLY A 43 -10.89 -4.69 -2.41
C GLY A 43 -11.05 -4.85 -3.92
N PHE A 44 -10.53 -5.94 -4.47
CA PHE A 44 -10.78 -6.30 -5.86
C PHE A 44 -11.82 -7.43 -5.91
N PRO A 45 -12.89 -7.29 -6.70
CA PRO A 45 -13.84 -8.37 -6.90
C PRO A 45 -13.13 -9.51 -7.65
N SER A 46 -12.93 -10.64 -7.00
CA SER A 46 -12.45 -11.86 -7.65
C SER A 46 -13.63 -12.67 -8.18
N LEU A 47 -13.40 -13.40 -9.28
CA LEU A 47 -14.42 -14.23 -9.92
C LEU A 47 -14.81 -15.46 -9.06
N THR A 48 -13.97 -15.83 -8.09
CA THR A 48 -14.15 -17.01 -7.21
C THR A 48 -14.79 -16.68 -5.86
N GLY A 49 -15.09 -15.41 -5.58
CA GLY A 49 -15.77 -14.97 -4.36
C GLY A 49 -14.86 -14.73 -3.15
N ASP A 50 -13.56 -15.01 -3.26
CA ASP A 50 -12.56 -14.62 -2.26
C ASP A 50 -12.14 -13.17 -2.51
N HIS A 51 -12.61 -12.23 -1.70
CA HIS A 51 -12.17 -10.84 -1.80
C HIS A 51 -10.70 -10.72 -1.36
N GLU A 52 -9.79 -10.62 -2.32
CA GLU A 52 -8.41 -10.23 -2.02
C GLU A 52 -8.39 -8.76 -1.63
N VAL A 53 -8.15 -8.52 -0.34
CA VAL A 53 -7.95 -7.18 0.21
C VAL A 53 -6.47 -6.84 0.12
N VAL A 54 -6.15 -5.87 -0.72
CA VAL A 54 -4.80 -5.31 -0.85
C VAL A 54 -4.69 -4.13 0.10
N TYR A 55 -3.65 -4.12 0.95
CA TYR A 55 -3.37 -2.95 1.79
C TYR A 55 -2.32 -2.07 1.12
N VAL A 56 -2.62 -0.79 1.02
CA VAL A 56 -1.74 0.21 0.40
C VAL A 56 -1.56 1.41 1.31
N ALA A 57 -0.42 2.07 1.21
CA ALA A 57 -0.16 3.36 1.85
C ALA A 57 0.50 4.29 0.83
N SER A 58 0.01 5.52 0.69
CA SER A 58 0.57 6.46 -0.27
C SER A 58 0.51 7.92 0.19
N ASP A 59 1.48 8.70 -0.29
CA ASP A 59 1.49 10.16 -0.18
C ASP A 59 0.73 10.87 -1.32
N ARG A 60 0.16 10.10 -2.25
CA ARG A 60 -0.62 10.59 -3.38
C ARG A 60 -1.85 9.73 -3.62
N GLU A 61 -2.71 10.20 -4.50
CA GLU A 61 -3.80 9.38 -5.02
C GLU A 61 -3.24 8.26 -5.92
N LEU A 62 -3.81 7.06 -5.74
CA LEU A 62 -3.48 5.87 -6.50
C LEU A 62 -4.66 5.48 -7.37
N THR A 63 -4.37 5.08 -8.60
CA THR A 63 -5.37 4.46 -9.47
C THR A 63 -5.52 2.98 -9.14
N SER A 64 -6.68 2.39 -9.46
CA SER A 64 -6.92 0.96 -9.27
C SER A 64 -5.92 0.10 -10.04
N GLN A 65 -5.46 0.54 -11.22
CA GLN A 65 -4.48 -0.18 -12.02
C GLN A 65 -3.11 -0.20 -11.34
N GLU A 66 -2.63 0.92 -10.79
CA GLU A 66 -1.35 0.96 -10.06
C GLU A 66 -1.34 0.05 -8.84
N ILE A 67 -2.48 -0.03 -8.13
CA ILE A 67 -2.64 -0.92 -7.00
C ILE A 67 -2.63 -2.38 -7.47
N LEU A 68 -3.32 -2.70 -8.57
CA LEU A 68 -3.39 -4.05 -9.13
C LEU A 68 -2.03 -4.53 -9.65
N ASP A 69 -1.31 -3.69 -10.40
CA ASP A 69 0.02 -4.00 -10.92
C ASP A 69 1.01 -4.27 -9.78
N ALA A 70 0.95 -3.47 -8.72
CA ALA A 70 1.76 -3.69 -7.55
C ALA A 70 1.32 -4.94 -6.77
N ALA A 71 0.02 -5.20 -6.66
CA ALA A 71 -0.51 -6.41 -6.05
C ALA A 71 0.02 -7.66 -6.77
N GLN A 72 -0.07 -7.72 -8.10
CA GLN A 72 0.46 -8.85 -8.90
C GLN A 72 1.97 -9.06 -8.73
N LYS A 73 2.72 -7.98 -8.45
CA LYS A 73 4.17 -8.06 -8.25
C LYS A 73 4.56 -8.52 -6.84
N TYR A 74 3.75 -8.17 -5.84
CA TYR A 74 4.12 -8.31 -4.43
C TYR A 74 3.26 -9.30 -3.66
N LEU A 75 2.09 -9.73 -4.12
CA LEU A 75 1.25 -10.74 -3.49
C LEU A 75 1.38 -12.06 -4.22
#